data_AF-A0A0N8KEN0-F1
#
_entry.id   AF-A0A0N8KEN0-F1
#
_cell.length_a   1.000
_cell.length_b   1.000
_cell.length_c   1.000
_cell.angle_alpha   90.00
_cell.angle_beta   90.00
_cell.angle_gamma   90.00
#
_symmetry.space_group_name_H-M   'P 1'
#
loop_
_entity.id
_entity.type
_entity.pdbx_description
1 polymer ?
#
loop_
_entity_poly.entity_id
_entity_poly.type
_entity_poly.pdbx_seq_one_letter_code
_entity_poly.pdbx_strand_id
1 'polypeptide(L)'
;MAEISGQLEGPLTLECDLVMRGRVKGTVTVPSGSRLDLEGVIMGDLVVEEGGAAIVHGAVAGTLVNHGGDVEVRGTVNCVHDYGDRLTRFGRDAKVGFDRARTAKTATGPAQD
;
A
#
# COMPACT_ATOMS: atom_id res chain seq x y z
N MET A 1 10.32 0.67 17.68
CA MET A 1 9.96 1.24 16.38
C MET A 1 11.08 2.14 15.91
N ALA A 2 11.68 1.84 14.76
CA ALA A 2 12.71 2.65 14.12
C ALA A 2 12.06 3.78 13.29
N GLU A 3 12.81 4.84 13.00
CA GLU A 3 12.34 5.94 12.15
C GLU A 3 13.38 6.30 11.09
N ILE A 4 12.93 6.51 9.85
CA ILE A 4 13.78 6.93 8.73
C ILE A 4 13.13 8.11 8.00
N SER A 5 13.86 9.22 7.89
CA SER A 5 13.43 10.45 7.20
C SER A 5 14.21 10.74 5.91
N GLY A 6 15.26 9.97 5.63
CA GLY A 6 16.11 10.14 4.45
C GLY A 6 15.58 9.51 3.17
N GLN A 7 16.43 9.49 2.14
CA GLN A 7 16.20 8.73 0.92
C GLN A 7 16.84 7.35 1.03
N LEU A 8 16.05 6.31 0.73
CA LEU A 8 16.53 4.94 0.60
C LEU A 8 16.41 4.52 -0.88
N GLU A 9 17.40 3.80 -1.38
CA GLU A 9 17.41 3.27 -2.73
C GLU A 9 17.49 1.75 -2.71
N GLY A 10 16.74 1.11 -3.61
CA GLY A 10 16.66 -0.34 -3.72
C GLY A 10 15.48 -0.94 -2.95
N PRO A 11 15.29 -2.26 -3.08
CA PRO A 11 14.26 -2.97 -2.33
C PRO A 11 14.60 -2.96 -0.83
N LEU A 12 13.59 -2.77 0.00
CA LEU A 12 13.70 -2.76 1.46
C LEU A 12 12.78 -3.83 2.03
N THR A 13 13.31 -4.74 2.85
CA THR A 13 12.49 -5.63 3.69
C THR A 13 12.61 -5.16 5.12
N LEU A 14 11.48 -4.98 5.80
CA LEU A 14 11.48 -4.55 7.20
C LEU A 14 11.96 -5.71 8.08
N GLU A 15 12.91 -5.42 8.97
CA GLU A 15 13.34 -6.35 10.03
C GLU A 15 12.66 -6.05 11.37
N CYS A 16 12.06 -4.87 11.48
CA CYS A 16 11.33 -4.40 12.67
C CYS A 16 10.34 -3.31 12.29
N ASP A 17 9.51 -2.91 13.26
CA ASP A 17 8.56 -1.82 13.08
C ASP A 17 9.26 -0.51 12.67
N LEU A 18 8.76 0.13 11.61
CA LEU A 18 9.37 1.29 10.98
C LEU A 18 8.34 2.40 10.74
N VAL A 19 8.68 3.63 11.13
CA VAL A 19 8.05 4.84 10.60
C VAL A 19 8.90 5.36 9.44
N MET A 20 8.33 5.40 8.24
CA MET A 20 9.01 5.96 7.07
C MET A 20 8.45 7.35 6.76
N ARG A 21 9.23 8.39 7.05
CA ARG A 21 8.90 9.81 6.77
C ARG A 21 9.54 10.31 5.47
N GLY A 22 10.58 9.62 5.01
CA GLY A 22 11.37 10.00 3.84
C GLY A 22 10.86 9.42 2.52
N ARG A 23 11.79 9.12 1.61
CA ARG A 23 11.48 8.56 0.30
C ARG A 23 12.15 7.20 0.12
N VAL A 24 11.40 6.20 -0.35
CA VAL A 24 11.97 4.92 -0.78
C VAL A 24 11.84 4.80 -2.29
N LYS A 25 12.97 4.60 -2.97
CA LYS A 25 13.03 4.31 -4.40
C LYS A 25 13.25 2.81 -4.60
N GLY A 26 12.16 2.06 -4.50
CA GLY A 26 12.15 0.61 -4.64
C GLY A 26 10.91 0.00 -4.01
N THR A 27 10.83 -1.32 -4.06
CA THR A 27 9.77 -2.09 -3.40
C THR A 27 10.04 -2.18 -1.90
N VAL A 28 9.01 -1.98 -1.08
CA VAL A 28 9.07 -2.20 0.37
C VAL A 28 8.27 -3.44 0.70
N THR A 29 8.88 -4.39 1.41
CA THR A 29 8.22 -5.60 1.91
C THR A 29 8.06 -5.51 3.42
N VAL A 30 6.84 -5.71 3.90
CA VAL A 30 6.47 -5.77 5.31
C VAL A 30 6.15 -7.23 5.66
N PRO A 31 7.10 -7.96 6.26
CA PRO A 31 6.90 -9.36 6.59
C PRO A 31 6.03 -9.52 7.85
N SER A 32 5.68 -10.77 8.14
CA SER A 32 4.95 -11.14 9.35
C SER A 32 5.62 -10.62 10.62
N GLY A 33 4.82 -10.05 11.54
CA GLY A 33 5.32 -9.55 12.82
C GLY A 33 6.02 -8.19 12.76
N SER A 34 6.05 -7.54 11.60
CA SER A 34 6.54 -6.17 11.43
C SER A 34 5.43 -5.21 11.01
N ARG A 35 5.59 -3.94 11.40
CA ARG A 35 4.67 -2.87 11.03
C ARG A 35 5.36 -1.70 10.31
N LEU A 36 4.73 -1.21 9.24
CA LEU A 36 5.11 0.02 8.56
C LEU A 36 4.08 1.13 8.80
N ASP A 37 4.51 2.26 9.39
CA ASP A 37 3.75 3.51 9.35
C ASP A 37 4.39 4.44 8.31
N LEU A 38 3.74 4.58 7.15
CA LEU A 38 4.25 5.39 6.04
C LEU A 38 3.67 6.79 6.11
N GLU A 39 4.49 7.76 6.50
CA GLU A 39 4.18 9.21 6.39
C GLU A 39 4.82 9.86 5.15
N GLY A 40 5.83 9.20 4.57
CA GLY A 40 6.57 9.63 3.40
C GLY A 40 6.05 9.06 2.09
N VAL A 41 6.98 8.78 1.16
CA VAL A 41 6.64 8.30 -0.19
C VAL A 41 7.42 7.04 -0.54
N ILE A 42 6.70 5.99 -0.95
CA ILE A 42 7.27 4.84 -1.65
C ILE A 42 7.05 5.06 -3.15
N MET A 43 8.14 5.17 -3.91
CA MET A 43 8.09 5.36 -5.36
C MET A 43 7.85 4.05 -6.13
N GLY A 44 8.10 2.90 -5.50
CA GLY A 44 7.82 1.58 -6.04
C GLY A 44 6.56 0.96 -5.43
N ASP A 45 6.59 -0.36 -5.29
CA ASP A 45 5.48 -1.13 -4.71
C ASP A 45 5.61 -1.26 -3.18
N LEU A 46 4.47 -1.43 -2.52
CA LEU A 46 4.40 -1.81 -1.11
C LEU A 46 3.79 -3.21 -1.04
N VAL A 47 4.56 -4.19 -0.57
CA VAL A 47 4.12 -5.57 -0.36
C VAL A 47 3.95 -5.80 1.13
N VAL A 48 2.76 -6.23 1.55
CA VAL A 48 2.47 -6.61 2.93
C VAL A 48 2.14 -8.08 2.96
N GLU A 49 2.94 -8.85 3.68
CA GLU A 49 2.74 -10.29 3.84
C GLU A 49 1.69 -10.61 4.90
N GLU A 50 1.26 -11.86 4.96
CA GLU A 50 0.35 -12.34 5.99
C GLU A 50 0.94 -12.12 7.40
N GLY A 51 0.16 -11.49 8.28
CA GLY A 51 0.60 -11.11 9.62
C GLY A 51 1.51 -9.87 9.70
N GLY A 52 1.85 -9.27 8.55
CA GLY A 52 2.43 -7.92 8.50
C GLY A 52 1.36 -6.85 8.66
N ALA A 53 1.76 -5.62 9.03
CA ALA A 53 0.84 -4.50 9.18
C ALA A 53 1.35 -3.22 8.51
N ALA A 54 0.46 -2.45 7.88
CA ALA A 54 0.84 -1.18 7.28
C ALA A 54 -0.24 -0.11 7.42
N ILE A 55 0.15 1.11 7.82
CA ILE A 55 -0.70 2.30 7.75
C ILE A 55 -0.09 3.30 6.78
N VAL A 56 -0.81 3.60 5.70
CA VAL A 56 -0.37 4.53 4.65
C VAL A 56 -0.98 5.90 4.90
N HIS A 57 -0.26 6.80 5.57
CA HIS A 57 -0.61 8.22 5.68
C HIS A 57 -0.09 9.06 4.50
N GLY A 58 1.06 8.65 3.94
CA GLY A 58 1.73 9.30 2.82
C GLY A 58 1.27 8.77 1.47
N ALA A 59 2.23 8.42 0.60
CA ALA A 59 1.93 7.98 -0.76
C ALA A 59 2.68 6.71 -1.20
N VAL A 60 1.97 5.84 -1.92
CA VAL A 60 2.57 4.71 -2.69
C VAL A 60 2.30 4.96 -4.17
N ALA A 61 3.36 5.20 -4.94
CA ALA A 61 3.27 5.50 -6.36
C ALA A 61 3.06 4.24 -7.23
N GLY A 62 3.54 3.09 -6.76
CA GLY A 62 3.31 1.79 -7.39
C GLY A 62 2.04 1.10 -6.87
N THR A 63 2.10 -0.22 -6.79
CA THR A 63 1.01 -1.06 -6.31
C THR A 63 1.17 -1.37 -4.83
N LEU A 64 0.10 -1.20 -4.06
CA LEU A 64 -0.01 -1.83 -2.75
C LEU A 64 -0.52 -3.26 -2.94
N VAL A 65 0.30 -4.24 -2.61
CA VAL A 65 -0.02 -5.66 -2.66
C VAL A 65 -0.16 -6.17 -1.24
N ASN A 66 -1.35 -6.62 -0.86
CA ASN A 66 -1.63 -7.11 0.48
C ASN A 66 -1.97 -8.60 0.42
N HIS A 67 -1.09 -9.45 0.95
CA HIS A 67 -1.25 -10.90 0.99
C HIS A 67 -2.01 -11.41 2.24
N GLY A 68 -2.95 -10.62 2.76
CA GLY A 68 -3.71 -10.94 3.98
C GLY A 68 -3.17 -10.30 5.28
N GLY A 69 -2.31 -9.29 5.15
CA GLY A 69 -1.85 -8.46 6.26
C GLY A 69 -2.90 -7.46 6.77
N ASP A 70 -2.55 -6.75 7.83
CA ASP A 70 -3.36 -5.68 8.42
C ASP A 70 -3.03 -4.32 7.79
N VAL A 71 -3.74 -3.96 6.72
CA VAL A 71 -3.47 -2.74 5.97
C VAL A 71 -4.59 -1.71 6.09
N GLU A 72 -4.20 -0.47 6.38
CA GLU A 72 -5.08 0.70 6.31
C GLU A 72 -4.46 1.82 5.46
N VAL A 73 -5.19 2.28 4.45
CA VAL A 73 -4.79 3.43 3.63
C VAL A 73 -5.55 4.66 4.09
N ARG A 74 -4.84 5.73 4.45
CA ARG A 74 -5.37 7.06 4.79
C ARG A 74 -4.83 8.17 3.87
N GLY A 75 -3.79 7.88 3.11
CA GLY A 75 -3.14 8.77 2.16
C GLY A 75 -3.50 8.43 0.71
N THR A 76 -2.49 8.39 -0.17
CA THR A 76 -2.68 8.15 -1.60
C THR A 76 -1.99 6.86 -2.04
N VAL A 77 -2.69 6.00 -2.75
CA VAL A 77 -2.10 4.81 -3.38
C VAL A 77 -2.49 4.77 -4.85
N ASN A 78 -1.57 4.44 -5.73
CA ASN A 78 -1.88 4.39 -7.15
C ASN A 78 -2.74 3.16 -7.50
N CYS A 79 -2.36 1.98 -7.04
CA CYS A 79 -3.11 0.74 -7.26
C CYS A 79 -3.15 -0.11 -5.98
N VAL A 80 -4.20 -0.92 -5.79
CA VAL A 80 -4.30 -1.90 -4.70
C VAL A 80 -4.68 -3.28 -5.24
N HIS A 81 -3.96 -4.30 -4.78
CA HIS A 81 -4.29 -5.70 -4.99
C HIS A 81 -4.30 -6.45 -3.65
N ASP A 82 -5.45 -6.99 -3.28
CA ASP A 82 -5.58 -7.88 -2.13
C ASP A 82 -5.55 -9.35 -2.59
N TYR A 83 -4.73 -10.16 -1.94
CA TYR A 83 -4.58 -11.61 -2.15
C TYR A 83 -4.67 -12.30 -0.77
N GLY A 84 -5.88 -12.53 -0.28
CA GLY A 84 -6.09 -13.20 1.01
C GLY A 84 -7.43 -12.85 1.64
N ASP A 85 -7.68 -13.36 2.83
CA ASP A 85 -8.97 -13.19 3.52
C ASP A 85 -9.10 -11.82 4.18
N ARG A 86 -7.98 -11.12 4.44
CA ARG A 86 -7.97 -9.77 5.01
C ARG A 86 -7.73 -8.74 3.92
N LEU A 87 -8.78 -7.99 3.61
CA LEU A 87 -8.77 -6.92 2.61
C LEU A 87 -8.16 -5.63 3.17
N THR A 88 -7.57 -4.83 2.29
CA THR A 88 -7.07 -3.48 2.61
C THR A 88 -8.24 -2.59 3.01
N ARG A 89 -8.09 -1.89 4.16
CA ARG A 89 -9.07 -0.91 4.61
C ARG A 89 -8.72 0.47 4.08
N PHE A 90 -9.74 1.23 3.70
CA PHE A 90 -9.59 2.60 3.23
C PHE A 90 -10.24 3.57 4.22
N GLY A 91 -9.45 4.47 4.78
CA GLY A 91 -9.91 5.59 5.56
C GLY A 91 -10.68 6.60 4.72
N ARG A 92 -11.40 7.51 5.39
CA ARG A 92 -12.29 8.50 4.76
C ARG A 92 -11.60 9.35 3.68
N ASP A 93 -10.32 9.68 3.89
CA ASP A 93 -9.55 10.58 3.03
C ASP A 93 -8.62 9.83 2.05
N ALA A 94 -8.73 8.50 2.00
CA ALA A 94 -7.93 7.66 1.12
C ALA A 94 -8.20 7.98 -0.35
N LYS A 95 -7.13 8.15 -1.12
CA LYS A 95 -7.18 8.37 -2.57
C LYS A 95 -6.56 7.17 -3.27
N VAL A 96 -7.33 6.52 -4.12
CA VAL A 96 -6.89 5.37 -4.92
C VAL A 96 -6.97 5.76 -6.40
N GLY A 97 -5.84 5.73 -7.10
CA GLY A 97 -5.77 6.11 -8.52
C GLY A 97 -6.50 5.13 -9.43
N PHE A 98 -6.20 3.84 -9.28
CA PHE A 98 -6.73 2.73 -10.05
C PHE A 98 -7.11 1.58 -9.10
N ASP A 99 -8.40 1.46 -8.80
CA ASP A 99 -8.96 0.39 -7.97
C ASP A 99 -9.50 -0.73 -8.87
N ARG A 100 -8.81 -1.89 -8.89
CA ARG A 100 -9.22 -3.04 -9.70
C ARG A 100 -10.58 -3.63 -9.29
N ALA A 101 -11.12 -3.27 -8.13
CA ALA A 101 -12.47 -3.66 -7.73
C ALA A 101 -13.58 -2.88 -8.47
N ARG A 102 -13.25 -1.77 -9.15
CA ARG A 102 -14.25 -0.88 -9.77
C ARG A 102 -14.46 -1.08 -11.27
N THR A 103 -13.72 -1.98 -11.92
CA THR A 103 -13.87 -2.23 -13.37
C THR A 103 -14.98 -3.24 -13.71
N ALA A 104 -15.53 -3.97 -12.73
CA ALA A 104 -16.60 -4.94 -12.96
C ALA A 104 -18.02 -4.33 -13.05
N LYS A 105 -18.19 -3.00 -12.89
CA LYS A 105 -19.52 -2.35 -12.81
C LYS A 105 -19.83 -1.27 -13.84
N THR A 106 -19.02 -1.11 -14.89
CA THR A 106 -19.25 -0.06 -15.91
C THR A 106 -19.32 -0.59 -17.36
N ALA A 107 -19.29 -1.91 -17.57
CA ALA A 107 -19.44 -2.50 -18.91
C ALA A 107 -20.87 -3.05 -19.13
N THR A 108 -21.90 -2.23 -18.89
CA THR A 108 -23.23 -2.44 -19.49
C THR A 108 -23.91 -1.07 -19.61
N GLY A 109 -23.51 -0.31 -20.64
CA GLY A 109 -24.30 0.78 -21.19
C GLY A 109 -24.91 0.30 -22.51
N PRO A 110 -26.15 0.69 -22.87
CA PRO A 110 -26.90 0.04 -23.92
C PRO A 110 -26.31 0.34 -25.31
N ALA A 111 -26.35 -0.67 -26.18
CA ALA A 111 -26.19 -0.47 -27.61
C ALA A 111 -27.30 0.49 -28.07
N GLN A 112 -26.91 1.62 -28.66
CA GLN A 112 -27.84 2.47 -29.39
C GLN A 112 -27.84 2.06 -30.86
N ASP A 113 -29.07 2.02 -31.36
CA ASP A 113 -29.60 1.53 -32.64
C ASP A 113 -28.86 1.97 -33.90
#